data_AF-A0A936U537-F1
#
_entry.id   AF-A0A936U537-F1
#
_cell.length_a   1.000
_cell.length_b   1.000
_cell.length_c   1.000
_cell.angle_alpha   90.00
_cell.angle_beta   90.00
_cell.angle_gamma   90.00
#
_symmetry.space_group_name_H-M   'P 1'
#
loop_
_entity.id
_entity.type
_entity.pdbx_description
1 polymer ?
#
loop_
_entity_poly.entity_id
_entity_poly.type
_entity_poly.pdbx_seq_one_letter_code
_entity_poly.pdbx_strand_id
1 'polypeptide(L)'
;MKRSLPALLSLLIFTSACHKGNIELGEDSGWSEVLRLDAPSPSYGSDAGGVIVTLTGGEFVEGARVFFGDAEAQIQSFSPAELVVVAPPGAEGNVDVRVDSGESVVVAEGAFRYLPDGSGQAGALGAIEWYELLGGYWDEGSASWGSAWWGLIQPKEIRYADVFGGVADACVSGPGFPDVRLMELGANQTTLSGADEALAFTLANDGFYESSPQASSLSTQGGWRLEPVTNGPFLGMTVEDLARTPAAVTLTSPKLDDDEAITLAADELKLKWEGGEGDEVLVMVRRSDANYNELETVGCVATNDGSFTVPESAWQAPWGEGEWLFIYVGAMAQGEAVLPHNNSESRVVGLRWVVGAALTPEG
;
A
#
# COMPACT_ATOMS: atom_id res chain seq x y z
N MET A 1 36.10 32.61 29.17
CA MET A 1 34.76 32.36 28.62
C MET A 1 34.32 30.95 29.01
N LYS A 2 33.14 30.82 29.63
CA LYS A 2 32.65 29.83 30.64
C LYS A 2 32.33 30.67 31.91
N ARG A 3 31.19 30.60 32.60
CA ARG A 3 30.07 29.63 32.62
C ARG A 3 28.92 30.20 33.48
N SER A 4 27.68 29.75 33.19
CA SER A 4 26.53 29.40 34.06
C SER A 4 26.02 30.26 35.25
N LEU A 5 24.66 30.39 35.30
CA LEU A 5 23.63 30.36 36.40
C LEU A 5 24.07 30.18 37.87
N PRO A 6 23.28 30.50 38.95
CA PRO A 6 21.84 30.17 39.13
C PRO A 6 20.98 31.09 40.07
N ALA A 7 19.81 30.56 40.47
CA ALA A 7 18.61 31.05 41.18
C ALA A 7 18.68 31.36 42.70
N LEU A 8 17.59 31.91 43.27
CA LEU A 8 16.86 31.54 44.54
C LEU A 8 15.86 32.69 44.91
N LEU A 9 14.54 32.47 45.10
CA LEU A 9 13.77 32.00 46.28
C LEU A 9 13.56 33.03 47.44
N SER A 10 12.27 33.23 47.80
CA SER A 10 11.66 33.44 49.14
C SER A 10 10.98 34.77 49.55
N LEU A 11 9.72 34.57 49.99
CA LEU A 11 8.98 35.12 51.14
C LEU A 11 8.38 36.54 51.10
N LEU A 12 7.06 36.64 51.36
CA LEU A 12 6.47 37.72 52.16
C LEU A 12 5.16 37.26 52.84
N ILE A 13 5.07 37.53 54.13
CA ILE A 13 4.00 37.24 55.08
C ILE A 13 3.03 38.44 55.12
N PHE A 14 1.72 38.21 55.25
CA PHE A 14 0.82 39.19 55.84
C PHE A 14 -0.03 38.56 56.94
N THR A 15 0.06 39.16 58.13
CA THR A 15 -0.79 38.95 59.30
C THR A 15 -1.91 39.99 59.32
N SER A 16 -3.17 39.56 59.50
CA SER A 16 -4.18 40.30 60.27
C SER A 16 -5.44 39.48 60.53
N ALA A 17 -6.04 39.74 61.69
CA ALA A 17 -7.01 38.89 62.36
C ALA A 17 -8.49 39.34 62.16
N CYS A 18 -9.37 38.36 62.38
CA CYS A 18 -10.70 38.45 63.02
C CYS A 18 -11.95 38.72 62.14
N HIS A 19 -12.75 37.66 61.89
CA HIS A 19 -14.10 37.54 62.47
C HIS A 19 -14.56 36.08 62.50
N LYS A 20 -15.22 35.68 63.59
CA LYS A 20 -15.83 34.35 63.76
C LYS A 20 -17.01 34.19 62.80
N GLY A 21 -16.81 33.42 61.76
CA GLY A 21 -17.85 32.65 61.09
C GLY A 21 -17.27 31.25 60.86
N ASN A 22 -17.93 30.22 61.36
CA ASN A 22 -17.61 28.86 60.96
C ASN A 22 -17.91 28.76 59.46
N ILE A 23 -16.89 28.81 58.63
CA ILE A 23 -16.97 28.26 57.28
C ILE A 23 -16.54 26.81 57.47
N GLU A 24 -17.52 25.90 57.49
CA GLU A 24 -17.25 24.53 57.06
C GLU A 24 -16.75 24.66 55.62
N LEU A 25 -15.45 24.49 55.42
CA LEU A 25 -14.91 24.27 54.09
C LEU A 25 -15.45 22.92 53.67
N GLY A 26 -16.59 22.94 52.97
CA GLY A 26 -17.05 21.79 52.20
C GLY A 26 -15.90 21.37 51.29
N GLU A 27 -15.41 20.16 51.49
CA GLU A 27 -14.58 19.46 50.52
C GLU A 27 -15.47 19.13 49.33
N ASP A 28 -15.72 20.12 48.48
CA ASP A 28 -16.39 19.93 47.20
C ASP A 28 -15.45 20.41 46.09
N SER A 29 -14.31 19.72 45.94
CA SER A 29 -13.61 19.71 44.67
C SER A 29 -14.37 18.75 43.75
N GLY A 30 -15.55 19.18 43.31
CA GLY A 30 -16.38 18.51 42.33
C GLY A 30 -15.70 18.48 40.97
N TRP A 31 -14.76 17.56 40.80
CA TRP A 31 -14.46 17.02 39.48
C TRP A 31 -15.64 16.11 39.17
N SER A 32 -16.57 16.61 38.36
CA SER A 32 -17.65 15.78 37.84
C SER A 32 -17.02 14.66 37.02
N GLU A 33 -17.12 13.44 37.52
CA GLU A 33 -16.93 12.20 36.76
C GLU A 33 -18.05 12.15 35.71
N VAL A 34 -17.82 12.83 34.57
CA VAL A 34 -18.75 12.84 33.43
C VAL A 34 -18.34 11.75 32.47
N LEU A 35 -19.31 10.91 32.08
CA LEU A 35 -19.15 9.94 31.00
C LEU A 35 -18.56 10.63 29.76
N ARG A 36 -17.36 10.19 29.38
CA ARG A 36 -16.63 10.71 28.22
C ARG A 36 -16.30 9.57 27.28
N LEU A 37 -16.37 9.86 25.99
CA LEU A 37 -15.95 8.98 24.92
C LEU A 37 -14.95 9.73 24.04
N ASP A 38 -13.74 9.17 23.93
CA ASP A 38 -12.73 9.62 22.98
C ASP A 38 -12.96 8.92 21.62
N ALA A 39 -12.16 9.27 20.60
CA ALA A 39 -12.33 8.67 19.27
C ALA A 39 -12.09 7.15 19.29
N PRO A 40 -12.90 6.35 18.58
CA PRO A 40 -12.70 4.91 18.45
C PRO A 40 -11.36 4.60 17.77
N SER A 41 -10.72 3.50 18.19
CA SER A 41 -9.47 3.02 17.59
C SER A 41 -9.56 1.53 17.24
N PRO A 42 -9.52 1.14 15.95
CA PRO A 42 -9.56 2.03 14.78
C PRO A 42 -10.91 2.77 14.67
N SER A 43 -10.91 3.90 13.96
CA SER A 43 -12.12 4.71 13.69
C SER A 43 -12.83 4.31 12.39
N TYR A 44 -12.57 3.11 11.89
CA TYR A 44 -13.10 2.59 10.64
C TYR A 44 -13.16 1.06 10.64
N GLY A 45 -13.91 0.50 9.68
CA GLY A 45 -13.96 -0.94 9.44
C GLY A 45 -14.87 -1.29 8.27
N SER A 46 -14.88 -2.58 7.89
CA SER A 46 -15.79 -3.10 6.87
C SER A 46 -17.25 -2.91 7.27
N ASP A 47 -18.11 -2.57 6.31
CA ASP A 47 -19.57 -2.51 6.45
C ASP A 47 -20.21 -3.88 6.77
N ALA A 48 -19.49 -4.98 6.52
CA ALA A 48 -19.81 -6.31 7.03
C ALA A 48 -19.64 -6.45 8.57
N GLY A 49 -19.01 -5.48 9.23
CA GLY A 49 -18.72 -5.50 10.66
C GLY A 49 -17.57 -6.45 11.04
N GLY A 50 -17.47 -6.79 12.32
CA GLY A 50 -16.50 -7.75 12.84
C GLY A 50 -15.16 -7.15 13.29
N VAL A 51 -14.91 -5.88 13.00
CA VAL A 51 -13.69 -5.18 13.45
C VAL A 51 -13.72 -4.99 14.97
N ILE A 52 -12.61 -5.33 15.63
CA ILE A 52 -12.40 -5.06 17.05
C ILE A 52 -12.04 -3.58 17.20
N VAL A 53 -12.84 -2.85 17.98
CA VAL A 53 -12.67 -1.42 18.24
C VAL A 53 -12.46 -1.22 19.73
N THR A 54 -11.40 -0.50 20.07
CA THR A 54 -11.16 0.00 21.42
C THR A 54 -11.77 1.39 21.55
N LEU A 55 -12.66 1.55 22.52
CA LEU A 55 -13.24 2.83 22.92
C LEU A 55 -12.61 3.25 24.24
N THR A 56 -11.84 4.34 24.22
CA THR A 56 -11.30 4.94 25.44
C THR A 56 -12.16 6.10 25.90
N GLY A 57 -12.06 6.43 27.17
CA GLY A 57 -12.84 7.49 27.76
C GLY A 57 -12.81 7.39 29.28
N GLY A 58 -13.96 7.56 29.91
CA GLY A 58 -14.06 7.47 31.35
C GLY A 58 -15.49 7.37 31.83
N GLU A 59 -15.62 6.88 33.06
CA GLU A 59 -16.88 6.64 33.76
C GLU A 59 -17.79 5.63 33.05
N PHE A 60 -17.19 4.69 32.30
CA PHE A 60 -17.91 3.54 31.82
C PHE A 60 -18.31 2.66 33.00
N VAL A 61 -19.49 2.06 32.92
CA VAL A 61 -20.03 1.17 33.96
C VAL A 61 -20.21 -0.25 33.43
N GLU A 62 -20.17 -1.22 34.34
CA GLU A 62 -20.47 -2.60 34.00
C GLU A 62 -21.92 -2.69 33.49
N GLY A 63 -22.12 -3.37 32.37
CA GLY A 63 -23.44 -3.47 31.72
C GLY A 63 -23.83 -2.28 30.84
N ALA A 64 -22.91 -1.34 30.59
CA ALA A 64 -23.09 -0.34 29.53
C ALA A 64 -23.39 -1.00 28.18
N ARG A 65 -24.09 -0.28 27.31
CA ARG A 65 -24.42 -0.71 25.94
C ARG A 65 -23.74 0.20 24.95
N VAL A 66 -23.17 -0.38 23.90
CA VAL A 66 -22.46 0.38 22.86
C VAL A 66 -23.19 0.23 21.54
N PHE A 67 -23.35 1.33 20.81
CA PHE A 67 -24.01 1.36 19.52
C PHE A 67 -23.17 2.06 18.48
N PHE A 68 -23.22 1.55 17.26
CA PHE A 68 -22.69 2.15 16.03
C PHE A 68 -23.89 2.49 15.16
N GLY A 69 -24.23 3.79 15.08
CA GLY A 69 -25.55 4.23 14.62
C GLY A 69 -26.67 3.58 15.43
N ASP A 70 -27.53 2.83 14.76
CA ASP A 70 -28.66 2.12 15.39
C ASP A 70 -28.32 0.68 15.83
N ALA A 71 -27.17 0.14 15.44
CA ALA A 71 -26.79 -1.25 15.69
C ALA A 71 -26.01 -1.38 17.01
N GLU A 72 -26.43 -2.32 17.86
CA GLU A 72 -25.75 -2.62 19.12
C GLU A 72 -24.51 -3.49 18.88
N ALA A 73 -23.38 -3.09 19.46
CA ALA A 73 -22.11 -3.79 19.39
C ALA A 73 -21.98 -4.86 20.48
N GLN A 74 -21.21 -5.90 20.19
CA GLN A 74 -20.86 -6.89 21.20
C GLN A 74 -19.66 -6.40 22.03
N ILE A 75 -19.83 -6.24 23.34
CA ILE A 75 -18.72 -5.91 24.26
C ILE A 75 -17.93 -7.19 24.57
N GLN A 76 -16.62 -7.17 24.32
CA GLN A 76 -15.69 -8.25 24.65
C GLN A 76 -15.07 -8.08 26.03
N SER A 77 -14.71 -6.85 26.39
CA SER A 77 -14.14 -6.52 27.70
C SER A 77 -14.53 -5.11 28.13
N PHE A 78 -14.46 -4.89 29.45
CA PHE A 78 -14.86 -3.66 30.10
C PHE A 78 -13.85 -3.28 31.20
N SER A 79 -13.55 -1.99 31.28
CA SER A 79 -13.03 -1.30 32.45
C SER A 79 -13.64 0.12 32.52
N PRO A 80 -13.55 0.82 33.66
CA PRO A 80 -14.08 2.19 33.77
C PRO A 80 -13.53 3.21 32.75
N ALA A 81 -12.37 2.93 32.13
CA ALA A 81 -11.73 3.83 31.17
C ALA A 81 -11.66 3.27 29.73
N GLU A 82 -12.07 2.01 29.52
CA GLU A 82 -11.93 1.32 28.24
C GLU A 82 -13.03 0.29 28.02
N LEU A 83 -13.58 0.26 26.81
CA LEU A 83 -14.44 -0.79 26.29
C LEU A 83 -13.80 -1.37 25.02
N VAL A 84 -13.68 -2.70 24.95
CA VAL A 84 -13.31 -3.38 23.70
C VAL A 84 -14.56 -4.02 23.14
N VAL A 85 -14.92 -3.63 21.91
CA VAL A 85 -16.17 -4.03 21.26
C VAL A 85 -15.93 -4.61 19.87
N VAL A 86 -16.86 -5.42 19.39
CA VAL A 86 -16.93 -5.83 17.98
C VAL A 86 -17.94 -4.93 17.30
N ALA A 87 -17.48 -4.15 16.32
CA ALA A 87 -18.36 -3.32 15.50
C ALA A 87 -19.38 -4.21 14.76
N PRO A 88 -20.69 -3.94 14.86
CA PRO A 88 -21.70 -4.71 14.14
C PRO A 88 -21.64 -4.39 12.63
N PRO A 89 -22.36 -5.15 11.78
CA PRO A 89 -22.61 -4.73 10.41
C PRO A 89 -23.34 -3.39 10.36
N GLY A 90 -23.02 -2.56 9.37
CA GLY A 90 -23.56 -1.20 9.24
C GLY A 90 -23.69 -0.76 7.78
N ALA A 91 -24.26 0.42 7.55
CA ALA A 91 -24.29 1.02 6.22
C ALA A 91 -22.97 1.78 5.96
N GLU A 92 -22.49 1.76 4.71
CA GLU A 92 -21.32 2.53 4.29
C GLU A 92 -21.43 4.01 4.71
N GLY A 93 -20.34 4.56 5.23
CA GLY A 93 -20.24 5.96 5.63
C GLY A 93 -19.98 6.14 7.12
N ASN A 94 -20.04 7.41 7.55
CA ASN A 94 -19.80 7.77 8.95
C ASN A 94 -21.06 7.53 9.79
N VAL A 95 -20.88 6.95 10.96
CA VAL A 95 -21.92 6.74 11.96
C VAL A 95 -21.48 7.26 13.32
N ASP A 96 -22.46 7.60 14.14
CA ASP A 96 -22.23 7.96 15.54
C ASP A 96 -21.84 6.73 16.35
N VAL A 97 -20.93 6.89 17.30
CA VAL A 97 -20.66 5.87 18.32
C VAL A 97 -21.25 6.35 19.64
N ARG A 98 -22.14 5.54 20.22
CA ARG A 98 -22.85 5.90 21.45
C ARG A 98 -22.60 4.87 22.54
N VAL A 99 -22.24 5.34 23.73
CA VAL A 99 -22.17 4.52 24.95
C VAL A 99 -23.31 4.95 25.86
N ASP A 100 -24.14 3.98 26.24
CA ASP A 100 -25.27 4.14 27.15
C ASP A 100 -25.00 3.37 28.44
N SER A 101 -24.74 4.11 29.52
CA SER A 101 -24.47 3.59 30.87
C SER A 101 -25.76 3.48 31.71
N GLY A 102 -26.94 3.67 31.10
CA GLY A 102 -28.25 3.66 31.76
C GLY A 102 -28.62 4.99 32.39
N GLU A 103 -27.75 5.55 33.24
CA GLU A 103 -27.97 6.88 33.86
C GLU A 103 -27.49 8.03 32.97
N SER A 104 -26.53 7.76 32.10
CA SER A 104 -25.91 8.74 31.22
C SER A 104 -25.62 8.13 29.85
N VAL A 105 -25.63 9.00 28.84
CA VAL A 105 -25.35 8.65 27.45
C VAL A 105 -24.32 9.63 26.92
N VAL A 106 -23.31 9.12 26.24
CA VAL A 106 -22.34 9.91 25.49
C VAL A 106 -22.35 9.48 24.03
N VAL A 107 -22.23 10.46 23.13
CA VAL A 107 -22.22 10.25 21.68
C VAL A 107 -20.98 10.91 21.10
N ALA A 108 -20.22 10.14 20.33
CA ALA A 108 -19.19 10.64 19.44
C ALA A 108 -19.78 10.68 18.02
N GLU A 109 -20.17 11.87 17.58
CA GLU A 109 -20.85 12.07 16.29
C GLU A 109 -19.93 11.75 15.11
N GLY A 110 -20.42 10.93 14.16
CA GLY A 110 -19.68 10.55 12.95
C GLY A 110 -18.31 9.92 13.20
N ALA A 111 -18.08 9.37 14.38
CA ALA A 111 -16.76 8.99 14.86
C ALA A 111 -16.22 7.67 14.28
N PHE A 112 -17.10 6.83 13.70
CA PHE A 112 -16.71 5.59 13.05
C PHE A 112 -17.15 5.57 11.58
N ARG A 113 -16.27 5.11 10.68
CA ARG A 113 -16.53 5.02 9.25
C ARG A 113 -16.61 3.57 8.78
N TYR A 114 -17.77 3.16 8.28
CA TYR A 114 -17.91 1.93 7.51
C TYR A 114 -17.41 2.12 6.08
N LEU A 115 -16.57 1.19 5.63
CA LEU A 115 -16.01 1.09 4.28
C LEU A 115 -16.60 -0.14 3.57
N PRO A 116 -16.81 -0.10 2.25
CA PRO A 116 -17.36 -1.25 1.53
C PRO A 116 -16.52 -2.50 1.74
N ASP A 117 -17.14 -3.61 2.12
CA ASP A 117 -16.47 -4.91 2.18
C ASP A 117 -15.91 -5.27 0.81
N GLY A 118 -14.61 -5.53 0.77
CA GLY A 118 -13.88 -5.86 -0.44
C GLY A 118 -13.43 -7.31 -0.50
N SER A 119 -14.03 -8.21 0.26
CA SER A 119 -13.63 -9.62 0.29
C SER A 119 -13.56 -10.22 -1.13
N GLY A 120 -12.40 -10.77 -1.50
CA GLY A 120 -12.16 -11.30 -2.85
C GLY A 120 -11.87 -10.27 -3.94
N GLN A 121 -11.78 -8.98 -3.59
CA GLN A 121 -11.47 -7.87 -4.48
C GLN A 121 -10.14 -7.22 -4.10
N ALA A 122 -9.52 -6.52 -5.04
CA ALA A 122 -8.34 -5.72 -4.77
C ALA A 122 -8.70 -4.44 -4.01
N GLY A 123 -8.02 -4.14 -2.91
CA GLY A 123 -8.07 -2.82 -2.24
C GLY A 123 -6.71 -2.14 -2.10
N ALA A 124 -5.63 -2.79 -2.55
CA ALA A 124 -4.36 -2.16 -2.81
C ALA A 124 -3.83 -2.63 -4.15
N LEU A 125 -3.18 -1.73 -4.89
CA LEU A 125 -2.58 -2.02 -6.19
C LEU A 125 -1.25 -1.28 -6.30
N GLY A 126 -0.27 -1.91 -6.93
CA GLY A 126 1.07 -1.34 -7.04
C GLY A 126 2.09 -2.36 -7.50
N ALA A 127 3.33 -1.90 -7.66
CA ALA A 127 4.47 -2.76 -7.86
C ALA A 127 5.71 -2.28 -7.11
N ILE A 128 6.51 -3.23 -6.63
CA ILE A 128 7.90 -3.03 -6.22
C ILE A 128 8.76 -3.70 -7.29
N GLU A 129 9.44 -2.90 -8.09
CA GLU A 129 10.05 -3.32 -9.33
C GLU A 129 11.56 -3.20 -9.29
N TRP A 130 12.21 -4.23 -9.84
CA TRP A 130 13.63 -4.24 -10.13
C TRP A 130 13.86 -4.45 -11.61
N TYR A 131 14.77 -3.68 -12.20
CA TYR A 131 15.18 -3.80 -13.59
C TYR A 131 16.65 -4.19 -13.67
N GLU A 132 16.91 -5.41 -14.13
CA GLU A 132 18.24 -5.97 -14.33
C GLU A 132 18.62 -5.88 -15.81
N LEU A 133 19.60 -5.02 -16.12
CA LEU A 133 20.08 -4.85 -17.48
C LEU A 133 20.98 -6.02 -17.91
N LEU A 134 20.73 -6.55 -19.11
CA LEU A 134 21.60 -7.51 -19.79
C LEU A 134 22.41 -6.83 -20.89
N GLY A 135 23.64 -7.30 -21.08
CA GLY A 135 24.48 -6.89 -22.22
C GLY A 135 25.25 -5.59 -22.02
N GLY A 136 26.15 -5.31 -22.96
CA GLY A 136 27.11 -4.20 -22.90
C GLY A 136 26.79 -2.99 -23.78
N TYR A 137 25.66 -3.01 -24.49
CA TYR A 137 25.28 -2.02 -25.51
C TYR A 137 24.59 -0.77 -24.95
N TRP A 138 24.55 -0.61 -23.63
CA TRP A 138 23.98 0.56 -22.97
C TRP A 138 24.99 1.71 -22.90
N ASP A 139 24.50 2.93 -22.68
CA ASP A 139 25.36 4.08 -22.43
C ASP A 139 26.28 3.86 -21.22
N GLU A 140 27.48 4.43 -21.27
CA GLU A 140 28.46 4.34 -20.18
C GLU A 140 27.86 4.81 -18.85
N GLY A 141 27.88 3.94 -17.84
CA GLY A 141 27.29 4.21 -16.52
C GLY A 141 25.84 3.75 -16.35
N SER A 142 25.22 3.16 -17.38
CA SER A 142 23.95 2.45 -17.25
C SER A 142 24.07 1.33 -16.22
N ALA A 143 23.12 1.27 -15.30
CA ALA A 143 23.09 0.28 -14.23
C ALA A 143 21.64 -0.14 -13.98
N SER A 144 21.46 -1.36 -13.48
CA SER A 144 20.19 -1.85 -12.95
C SER A 144 19.60 -0.86 -11.94
N TRP A 145 18.28 -0.72 -11.93
CA TRP A 145 17.58 0.24 -11.09
C TRP A 145 16.32 -0.34 -10.46
N GLY A 146 15.81 0.35 -9.44
CA GLY A 146 14.54 0.03 -8.81
C GLY A 146 13.50 1.14 -9.04
N SER A 147 12.25 0.74 -9.06
CA SER A 147 11.09 1.63 -9.03
C SER A 147 10.06 1.00 -8.13
N ALA A 148 9.35 1.77 -7.33
CA ALA A 148 8.26 1.22 -6.57
C ALA A 148 7.13 2.22 -6.48
N TRP A 149 5.91 1.74 -6.63
CA TRP A 149 4.72 2.56 -6.42
C TRP A 149 3.55 1.69 -5.95
N TRP A 150 2.67 2.25 -5.14
CA TRP A 150 1.46 1.56 -4.70
C TRP A 150 0.43 2.53 -4.15
N GLY A 151 -0.81 2.09 -4.03
CA GLY A 151 -1.89 2.87 -3.45
C GLY A 151 -3.03 2.01 -2.95
N LEU A 152 -3.82 2.56 -2.04
CA LEU A 152 -5.11 1.99 -1.71
C LEU A 152 -6.11 2.35 -2.80
N ILE A 153 -6.98 1.41 -3.15
CA ILE A 153 -8.05 1.60 -4.11
C ILE A 153 -9.38 1.19 -3.47
N GLN A 154 -10.47 1.73 -3.98
CA GLN A 154 -11.78 1.16 -3.68
C GLN A 154 -11.82 -0.29 -4.14
N PRO A 155 -12.47 -1.19 -3.37
CA PRO A 155 -12.60 -2.59 -3.72
C PRO A 155 -13.03 -2.76 -5.18
N LYS A 156 -12.21 -3.47 -5.95
CA LYS A 156 -12.44 -3.74 -7.36
C LYS A 156 -12.00 -5.14 -7.74
N GLU A 157 -12.77 -5.81 -8.59
CA GLU A 157 -12.34 -7.06 -9.22
C GLU A 157 -11.30 -6.73 -10.30
N ILE A 158 -10.03 -6.82 -9.92
CA ILE A 158 -8.87 -6.54 -10.77
C ILE A 158 -7.67 -7.36 -10.28
N ARG A 159 -6.86 -7.85 -11.22
CA ARG A 159 -5.53 -8.42 -10.98
C ARG A 159 -4.47 -7.49 -11.55
N TYR A 160 -3.25 -7.58 -11.02
CA TYR A 160 -2.14 -6.81 -11.57
C TYR A 160 -1.88 -7.14 -13.05
N ALA A 161 -1.98 -8.41 -13.43
CA ALA A 161 -1.83 -8.88 -14.82
C ALA A 161 -2.84 -8.24 -15.80
N ASP A 162 -3.95 -7.67 -15.33
CA ASP A 162 -4.94 -7.01 -16.19
C ASP A 162 -4.39 -5.74 -16.86
N VAL A 163 -3.32 -5.14 -16.31
CA VAL A 163 -2.53 -4.06 -16.95
C VAL A 163 -1.95 -4.51 -18.30
N PHE A 164 -1.65 -5.80 -18.42
CA PHE A 164 -1.08 -6.45 -19.59
C PHE A 164 -2.15 -7.20 -20.41
N GLY A 165 -3.43 -6.87 -20.21
CA GLY A 165 -4.57 -7.49 -20.90
C GLY A 165 -5.19 -8.67 -20.16
N GLY A 166 -4.59 -9.13 -19.06
CA GLY A 166 -5.17 -10.09 -18.10
C GLY A 166 -5.36 -11.52 -18.60
N VAL A 167 -5.45 -11.75 -19.90
CA VAL A 167 -5.64 -13.11 -20.42
C VAL A 167 -4.28 -13.79 -20.49
N ALA A 168 -4.16 -14.95 -19.83
CA ALA A 168 -2.96 -15.78 -19.93
C ALA A 168 -2.70 -16.14 -21.40
N ASP A 169 -1.43 -16.07 -21.79
CA ASP A 169 -0.93 -16.22 -23.15
C ASP A 169 -1.54 -15.24 -24.16
N ALA A 170 -1.83 -14.02 -23.71
CA ALA A 170 -2.29 -12.93 -24.56
C ALA A 170 -1.43 -11.69 -24.42
N CYS A 171 -1.53 -10.82 -25.43
CA CYS A 171 -0.82 -9.56 -25.49
C CYS A 171 -1.78 -8.41 -25.82
N VAL A 172 -1.43 -7.22 -25.36
CA VAL A 172 -2.08 -5.96 -25.69
C VAL A 172 -1.05 -4.93 -26.13
N SER A 173 -1.40 -4.11 -27.11
CA SER A 173 -0.65 -2.90 -27.44
C SER A 173 -1.10 -1.77 -26.55
N GLY A 174 -0.14 -1.02 -26.00
CA GLY A 174 -0.37 0.03 -25.01
C GLY A 174 -0.90 -0.53 -23.68
N PRO A 175 -0.14 -1.38 -22.96
CA PRO A 175 -0.52 -1.81 -21.62
C PRO A 175 -0.76 -0.58 -20.74
N GLY A 176 -1.78 -0.65 -19.91
CA GLY A 176 -2.24 0.52 -19.18
C GLY A 176 -3.11 0.15 -18.00
N PHE A 177 -3.11 1.03 -17.00
CA PHE A 177 -3.93 0.81 -15.82
C PHE A 177 -5.41 0.96 -16.17
N PRO A 178 -6.26 -0.01 -15.78
CA PRO A 178 -7.69 0.20 -15.84
C PRO A 178 -8.09 1.30 -14.86
N ASP A 179 -9.24 1.94 -15.09
CA ASP A 179 -9.75 3.03 -14.26
C ASP A 179 -9.95 2.57 -12.80
N VAL A 180 -9.04 2.96 -11.91
CA VAL A 180 -9.09 2.64 -10.47
C VAL A 180 -9.39 3.90 -9.67
N ARG A 181 -10.31 3.77 -8.71
CA ARG A 181 -10.60 4.87 -7.79
C ARG A 181 -9.71 4.76 -6.57
N LEU A 182 -8.76 5.69 -6.46
CA LEU A 182 -7.84 5.76 -5.34
C LEU A 182 -8.55 6.12 -4.03
N MET A 183 -8.03 5.55 -2.95
CA MET A 183 -8.38 5.88 -1.58
C MET A 183 -7.20 6.61 -0.93
N GLU A 184 -7.49 7.78 -0.39
CA GLU A 184 -6.48 8.58 0.33
C GLU A 184 -6.11 7.91 1.65
N LEU A 185 -4.84 7.51 1.79
CA LEU A 185 -4.30 7.06 3.09
C LEU A 185 -4.28 8.21 4.11
N GLY A 186 -4.28 9.46 3.61
CA GLY A 186 -4.20 10.71 4.37
C GLY A 186 -2.82 11.03 4.95
N ALA A 187 -1.78 10.40 4.41
CA ALA A 187 -0.39 10.67 4.73
C ALA A 187 0.35 11.12 3.45
N ASN A 188 1.24 12.10 3.55
CA ASN A 188 2.06 12.49 2.39
C ASN A 188 3.25 11.55 2.17
N GLN A 189 3.56 10.71 3.17
CA GLN A 189 4.64 9.73 3.15
C GLN A 189 4.23 8.48 3.90
N THR A 190 4.79 7.36 3.47
CA THR A 190 4.63 6.05 4.11
C THR A 190 5.89 5.22 3.91
N THR A 191 6.02 4.12 4.65
CA THR A 191 7.19 3.24 4.57
C THR A 191 6.73 1.80 4.41
N LEU A 192 7.35 1.09 3.46
CA LEU A 192 7.29 -0.37 3.42
C LEU A 192 8.63 -0.92 3.91
N SER A 193 8.60 -1.85 4.87
CA SER A 193 9.80 -2.51 5.38
C SER A 193 9.85 -3.96 4.88
N GLY A 194 11.01 -4.34 4.36
CA GLY A 194 11.36 -5.74 4.08
C GLY A 194 12.19 -6.33 5.22
N ALA A 195 12.80 -7.49 4.97
CA ALA A 195 13.62 -8.18 5.99
C ALA A 195 14.86 -7.37 6.43
N ASP A 196 15.56 -6.76 5.47
CA ASP A 196 16.85 -6.08 5.71
C ASP A 196 16.85 -4.61 5.27
N GLU A 197 15.70 -4.06 4.87
CA GLU A 197 15.60 -2.74 4.27
C GLU A 197 14.24 -2.06 4.52
N ALA A 198 14.17 -0.77 4.23
CA ALA A 198 12.94 0.01 4.26
C ALA A 198 12.90 0.99 3.08
N LEU A 199 11.76 1.02 2.40
CA LEU A 199 11.46 1.92 1.30
C LEU A 199 10.55 3.03 1.80
N ALA A 200 11.06 4.25 1.76
CA ALA A 200 10.25 5.44 1.97
C ALA A 200 9.54 5.81 0.66
N PHE A 201 8.22 5.99 0.74
CA PHE A 201 7.40 6.44 -0.37
C PHE A 201 6.85 7.83 -0.09
N THR A 202 6.69 8.61 -1.15
CA THR A 202 6.05 9.93 -1.11
C THR A 202 4.83 9.92 -2.02
N LEU A 203 3.75 10.58 -1.58
CA LEU A 203 2.54 10.73 -2.39
C LEU A 203 2.86 11.58 -3.63
N ALA A 204 2.65 11.00 -4.81
CA ALA A 204 2.79 11.66 -6.10
C ALA A 204 1.48 12.34 -6.53
N ASN A 205 1.54 13.16 -7.58
CA ASN A 205 0.40 13.98 -8.05
C ASN A 205 -0.76 13.15 -8.63
N ASP A 206 -0.51 11.88 -8.94
CA ASP A 206 -1.47 10.92 -9.45
C ASP A 206 -2.17 10.13 -8.32
N GLY A 207 -1.81 10.38 -7.06
CA GLY A 207 -2.40 9.77 -5.87
C GLY A 207 -1.80 8.41 -5.48
N PHE A 208 -0.80 7.93 -6.21
CA PHE A 208 -0.01 6.77 -5.79
C PHE A 208 1.19 7.22 -4.93
N TYR A 209 1.62 6.33 -4.05
CA TYR A 209 2.87 6.48 -3.31
C TYR A 209 4.00 5.97 -4.17
N GLU A 210 5.01 6.79 -4.43
CA GLU A 210 6.15 6.44 -5.28
C GLU A 210 7.48 6.45 -4.52
N SER A 211 8.43 5.63 -4.99
CA SER A 211 9.81 5.55 -4.55
C SER A 211 10.70 5.15 -5.73
N SER A 212 11.94 5.65 -5.76
CA SER A 212 12.96 5.24 -6.73
C SER A 212 14.15 4.63 -5.98
N PRO A 213 14.02 3.39 -5.49
CA PRO A 213 15.10 2.72 -4.81
C PRO A 213 16.26 2.44 -5.76
N GLN A 214 17.46 2.39 -5.19
CA GLN A 214 18.58 1.82 -5.92
C GLN A 214 18.35 0.32 -6.08
N ALA A 215 18.89 -0.25 -7.15
CA ALA A 215 18.98 -1.69 -7.30
C ALA A 215 19.53 -2.30 -6.00
N SER A 216 20.79 -2.08 -5.63
CA SER A 216 21.40 -2.72 -4.45
C SER A 216 20.67 -2.59 -3.10
N SER A 217 19.68 -1.70 -2.95
CA SER A 217 18.81 -1.67 -1.77
C SER A 217 17.74 -2.77 -1.78
N LEU A 218 17.11 -3.06 -2.92
CA LEU A 218 15.95 -3.95 -3.00
C LEU A 218 16.33 -5.42 -2.72
N SER A 219 15.66 -6.00 -1.72
CA SER A 219 15.78 -7.36 -1.27
C SER A 219 15.35 -8.28 -2.38
N THR A 220 16.12 -9.34 -2.58
CA THR A 220 15.88 -10.30 -3.66
C THR A 220 14.85 -11.36 -3.29
N GLN A 221 14.42 -11.44 -2.02
CA GLN A 221 13.39 -12.37 -1.52
C GLN A 221 12.71 -11.83 -0.25
N GLY A 222 11.41 -12.04 -0.11
CA GLY A 222 10.67 -11.77 1.13
C GLY A 222 9.41 -10.92 0.97
N GLY A 223 8.64 -10.83 2.06
CA GLY A 223 7.44 -10.00 2.16
C GLY A 223 7.76 -8.56 2.58
N TRP A 224 6.87 -7.66 2.16
CA TRP A 224 6.92 -6.24 2.46
C TRP A 224 5.77 -5.86 3.37
N ARG A 225 6.11 -5.24 4.50
CA ARG A 225 5.16 -4.77 5.49
C ARG A 225 4.92 -3.27 5.35
N LEU A 226 3.68 -2.83 5.38
CA LEU A 226 3.33 -1.44 5.65
C LEU A 226 3.58 -1.10 7.12
N GLU A 227 4.52 -0.19 7.35
CA GLU A 227 4.76 0.39 8.67
C GLU A 227 3.56 1.21 9.16
N PRO A 228 3.38 1.38 10.48
CA PRO A 228 2.23 2.08 11.03
C PRO A 228 2.01 3.44 10.35
N VAL A 229 0.84 3.60 9.75
CA VAL A 229 0.42 4.89 9.18
C VAL A 229 0.41 5.93 10.30
N THR A 230 1.13 7.03 10.12
CA THR A 230 1.38 8.00 11.20
C THR A 230 0.40 9.17 11.22
N ASN A 231 -0.39 9.37 10.17
CA ASN A 231 -1.37 10.45 10.03
C ASN A 231 -2.49 10.03 9.07
N GLY A 232 -3.63 10.72 9.13
CA GLY A 232 -4.76 10.48 8.23
C GLY A 232 -5.82 9.53 8.79
N PRO A 233 -6.84 9.18 7.99
CA PRO A 233 -7.98 8.37 8.44
C PRO A 233 -7.59 6.94 8.82
N PHE A 234 -6.45 6.43 8.36
CA PHE A 234 -5.96 5.08 8.65
C PHE A 234 -4.85 5.05 9.71
N LEU A 235 -4.81 6.03 10.61
CA LEU A 235 -3.80 6.12 11.67
C LEU A 235 -3.59 4.77 12.40
N GLY A 236 -2.33 4.35 12.55
CA GLY A 236 -1.94 3.10 13.19
C GLY A 236 -2.12 1.85 12.34
N MET A 237 -2.69 1.95 11.13
CA MET A 237 -2.84 0.81 10.24
C MET A 237 -1.46 0.22 9.88
N THR A 238 -1.35 -1.10 10.02
CA THR A 238 -0.22 -1.89 9.55
C THR A 238 -0.74 -3.01 8.67
N VAL A 239 0.06 -3.44 7.69
CA VAL A 239 -0.31 -4.52 6.77
C VAL A 239 0.93 -5.38 6.56
N GLU A 240 0.89 -6.63 7.02
CA GLU A 240 1.93 -7.62 6.73
C GLU A 240 1.71 -8.19 5.33
N ASP A 241 2.80 -8.60 4.64
CA ASP A 241 2.73 -9.20 3.30
C ASP A 241 1.94 -8.37 2.27
N LEU A 242 2.05 -7.03 2.33
CA LEU A 242 1.43 -6.13 1.37
C LEU A 242 1.92 -6.43 -0.05
N ALA A 243 3.21 -6.70 -0.20
CA ALA A 243 3.82 -7.14 -1.45
C ALA A 243 4.84 -8.25 -1.16
N ARG A 244 5.28 -8.97 -2.19
CA ARG A 244 6.34 -9.99 -2.08
C ARG A 244 7.30 -9.87 -3.25
N THR A 245 8.60 -9.98 -2.99
CA THR A 245 9.59 -10.02 -4.07
C THR A 245 9.64 -11.43 -4.68
N PRO A 246 9.46 -11.59 -6.01
CA PRO A 246 9.56 -12.88 -6.68
C PRO A 246 11.01 -13.34 -6.83
N ALA A 247 11.20 -14.65 -7.01
CA ALA A 247 12.44 -15.16 -7.59
C ALA A 247 12.70 -14.61 -9.01
N ALA A 248 13.97 -14.45 -9.36
CA ALA A 248 14.36 -14.00 -10.70
C ALA A 248 14.06 -15.05 -11.77
N VAL A 249 13.70 -14.57 -12.95
CA VAL A 249 13.80 -15.34 -14.20
C VAL A 249 15.20 -15.19 -14.79
N THR A 250 15.70 -16.23 -15.44
CA THR A 250 16.92 -16.18 -16.26
C THR A 250 16.52 -16.32 -17.71
N LEU A 251 16.68 -15.26 -18.51
CA LEU A 251 16.41 -15.32 -19.95
C LEU A 251 17.49 -16.16 -20.65
N THR A 252 17.09 -17.21 -21.35
CA THR A 252 18.00 -18.13 -22.07
C THR A 252 17.92 -17.98 -23.58
N SER A 253 16.82 -17.42 -24.10
CA SER A 253 16.66 -17.11 -25.52
C SER A 253 15.66 -15.96 -25.70
N PRO A 254 15.90 -15.01 -26.61
CA PRO A 254 17.16 -14.80 -27.32
C PRO A 254 18.29 -14.42 -26.34
N LYS A 255 19.54 -14.58 -26.78
CA LYS A 255 20.70 -14.23 -25.97
C LYS A 255 20.92 -12.70 -26.06
N LEU A 256 20.60 -11.98 -24.98
CA LEU A 256 20.62 -10.52 -24.93
C LEU A 256 21.75 -9.96 -24.04
N ASP A 257 22.64 -10.81 -23.55
CA ASP A 257 23.73 -10.49 -22.62
C ASP A 257 25.10 -10.26 -23.31
N ASP A 258 25.12 -10.15 -24.64
CA ASP A 258 26.34 -9.83 -25.39
C ASP A 258 26.67 -8.31 -25.38
N ASP A 259 27.88 -7.94 -25.82
CA ASP A 259 28.35 -6.55 -25.85
C ASP A 259 27.61 -5.69 -26.90
N GLU A 260 27.14 -6.31 -27.99
CA GLU A 260 26.39 -5.67 -29.07
C GLU A 260 24.96 -6.22 -29.11
N ALA A 261 23.99 -5.36 -29.43
CA ALA A 261 22.61 -5.77 -29.58
C ALA A 261 22.44 -6.69 -30.80
N ILE A 262 21.70 -7.78 -30.63
CA ILE A 262 21.40 -8.71 -31.71
C ILE A 262 20.34 -8.16 -32.66
N THR A 263 20.24 -8.73 -33.86
CA THR A 263 19.12 -8.47 -34.77
C THR A 263 18.01 -9.51 -34.56
N LEU A 264 16.74 -9.08 -34.51
CA LEU A 264 15.56 -9.95 -34.38
C LEU A 264 14.46 -9.55 -35.37
N ALA A 265 13.98 -10.50 -36.17
CA ALA A 265 12.76 -10.32 -36.94
C ALA A 265 11.49 -10.59 -36.11
N ALA A 266 10.33 -10.11 -36.56
CA ALA A 266 9.07 -10.20 -35.81
C ALA A 266 8.63 -11.65 -35.53
N ASP A 267 8.81 -12.55 -36.50
CA ASP A 267 8.55 -13.99 -36.37
C ASP A 267 9.60 -14.73 -35.52
N GLU A 268 10.65 -14.02 -35.09
CA GLU A 268 11.75 -14.51 -34.27
C GLU A 268 11.69 -14.08 -32.80
N LEU A 269 10.69 -13.29 -32.40
CA LEU A 269 10.53 -12.88 -30.99
C LEU A 269 9.95 -14.02 -30.13
N LYS A 270 10.81 -15.01 -29.90
CA LYS A 270 10.57 -16.24 -29.14
C LYS A 270 11.43 -16.20 -27.90
N LEU A 271 10.78 -16.05 -26.75
CA LEU A 271 11.39 -15.95 -25.45
C LEU A 271 11.45 -17.34 -24.81
N LYS A 272 12.56 -17.62 -24.14
CA LYS A 272 12.73 -18.77 -23.25
C LYS A 272 13.41 -18.32 -21.97
N TRP A 273 12.95 -18.83 -20.86
CA TRP A 273 13.53 -18.55 -19.55
C TRP A 273 13.54 -19.78 -18.65
N GLU A 274 14.35 -19.69 -17.61
CA GLU A 274 14.36 -20.63 -16.49
C GLU A 274 14.10 -19.88 -15.19
N GLY A 275 13.55 -20.55 -14.19
CA GLY A 275 13.24 -19.94 -12.90
C GLY A 275 11.96 -19.10 -12.93
N GLY A 276 11.90 -18.08 -12.08
CA GLY A 276 10.67 -17.36 -11.75
C GLY A 276 9.80 -18.11 -10.73
N GLU A 277 8.90 -17.35 -10.09
CA GLU A 277 7.88 -17.85 -9.16
C GLU A 277 6.49 -17.58 -9.73
N GLY A 278 5.50 -18.35 -9.27
CA GLY A 278 4.10 -18.21 -9.68
C GLY A 278 3.78 -18.82 -11.05
N ASP A 279 2.50 -18.70 -11.41
CA ASP A 279 1.93 -19.30 -12.63
C ASP A 279 2.03 -18.38 -13.85
N GLU A 280 2.37 -17.10 -13.66
CA GLU A 280 2.38 -16.06 -14.70
C GLU A 280 3.76 -15.36 -14.78
N VAL A 281 4.22 -15.10 -16.00
CA VAL A 281 5.39 -14.27 -16.33
C VAL A 281 4.93 -13.12 -17.20
N LEU A 282 5.35 -11.91 -16.88
CA LEU A 282 5.06 -10.73 -17.67
C LEU A 282 6.15 -10.53 -18.70
N VAL A 283 5.72 -10.23 -19.92
CA VAL A 283 6.59 -9.84 -21.03
C VAL A 283 6.19 -8.45 -21.47
N MET A 284 7.15 -7.54 -21.59
CA MET A 284 6.93 -6.23 -22.18
C MET A 284 7.97 -6.00 -23.26
N VAL A 285 7.54 -5.50 -24.42
CA VAL A 285 8.46 -5.14 -25.49
C VAL A 285 8.14 -3.72 -25.93
N ARG A 286 9.08 -2.81 -25.67
CA ARG A 286 9.00 -1.43 -26.10
C ARG A 286 9.80 -1.25 -27.38
N ARG A 287 9.11 -0.81 -28.42
CA ARG A 287 9.68 -0.47 -29.72
C ARG A 287 9.95 1.02 -29.79
N SER A 288 11.16 1.38 -30.22
CA SER A 288 11.61 2.76 -30.29
C SER A 288 12.32 3.06 -31.60
N ASP A 289 12.29 4.32 -32.03
CA ASP A 289 13.09 4.77 -33.17
C ASP A 289 14.59 4.82 -32.84
N ALA A 290 15.43 5.16 -33.82
CA ALA A 290 16.87 5.28 -33.65
C ALA A 290 17.31 6.39 -32.65
N ASN A 291 16.41 7.27 -32.24
CA ASN A 291 16.63 8.30 -31.23
C ASN A 291 16.04 7.91 -29.86
N TYR A 292 15.62 6.65 -29.69
CA TYR A 292 14.99 6.11 -28.49
C TYR A 292 13.61 6.71 -28.17
N ASN A 293 12.95 7.37 -29.13
CA ASN A 293 11.56 7.76 -28.93
C ASN A 293 10.68 6.52 -29.01
N GLU A 294 9.82 6.33 -28.01
CA GLU A 294 8.85 5.22 -28.00
C GLU A 294 7.86 5.35 -29.17
N LEU A 295 7.75 4.27 -29.93
CA LEU A 295 6.81 4.12 -31.04
C LEU A 295 5.59 3.31 -30.61
N GLU A 296 5.83 2.20 -29.91
CA GLU A 296 4.78 1.29 -29.46
C GLU A 296 5.29 0.39 -28.33
N THR A 297 4.45 0.08 -27.36
CA THR A 297 4.75 -0.89 -26.30
C THR A 297 3.72 -2.01 -26.35
N VAL A 298 4.19 -3.26 -26.41
CA VAL A 298 3.36 -4.46 -26.27
C VAL A 298 3.62 -5.07 -24.91
N GLY A 299 2.55 -5.32 -24.16
CA GLY A 299 2.58 -6.07 -22.91
C GLY A 299 1.86 -7.39 -23.04
N CYS A 300 2.38 -8.45 -22.45
CA CYS A 300 1.81 -9.80 -22.49
C CYS A 300 1.85 -10.45 -21.12
N VAL A 301 0.85 -11.29 -20.87
CA VAL A 301 0.84 -12.25 -19.76
C VAL A 301 1.14 -13.61 -20.35
N ALA A 302 2.25 -14.23 -19.95
CA ALA A 302 2.62 -15.58 -20.35
C ALA A 302 2.36 -16.55 -19.20
N THR A 303 1.89 -17.75 -19.51
CA THR A 303 1.95 -18.86 -18.57
C THR A 303 3.41 -19.15 -18.23
N ASN A 304 3.73 -19.39 -16.96
CA ASN A 304 5.10 -19.69 -16.53
C ASN A 304 5.50 -21.14 -16.87
N ASP A 305 5.61 -21.47 -18.16
CA ASP A 305 6.03 -22.77 -18.66
C ASP A 305 7.46 -22.77 -19.26
N GLY A 306 8.17 -21.64 -19.13
CA GLY A 306 9.54 -21.44 -19.59
C GLY A 306 9.67 -20.92 -21.02
N SER A 307 8.58 -20.65 -21.73
CA SER A 307 8.64 -20.04 -23.06
C SER A 307 7.43 -19.20 -23.42
N PHE A 308 7.64 -18.19 -24.26
CA PHE A 308 6.55 -17.39 -24.82
C PHE A 308 6.91 -16.85 -26.19
N THR A 309 5.94 -16.77 -27.09
CA THR A 309 6.13 -16.12 -28.40
C THR A 309 5.22 -14.92 -28.45
N VAL A 310 5.78 -13.72 -28.58
CA VAL A 310 4.99 -12.51 -28.78
C VAL A 310 4.40 -12.58 -30.20
N PRO A 311 3.07 -12.64 -30.36
CA PRO A 311 2.47 -12.82 -31.67
C PRO A 311 2.57 -11.52 -32.48
N GLU A 312 2.80 -11.63 -33.79
CA GLU A 312 2.83 -10.47 -34.70
C GLU A 312 1.54 -9.63 -34.61
N SER A 313 0.40 -10.27 -34.35
CA SER A 313 -0.90 -9.61 -34.18
C SER A 313 -1.01 -8.73 -32.94
N ALA A 314 -0.05 -8.79 -32.01
CA ALA A 314 -0.01 -7.89 -30.86
C ALA A 314 0.35 -6.46 -31.27
N TRP A 315 1.05 -6.30 -32.39
CA TRP A 315 1.53 -5.02 -32.88
C TRP A 315 0.49 -4.33 -33.77
N GLN A 316 0.32 -3.02 -33.59
CA GLN A 316 -0.59 -2.20 -34.39
C GLN A 316 0.03 -1.75 -35.71
N ALA A 317 1.37 -1.69 -35.77
CA ALA A 317 2.10 -1.34 -36.97
C ALA A 317 3.27 -2.31 -37.20
N PRO A 318 3.62 -2.63 -38.45
CA PRO A 318 4.79 -3.44 -38.76
C PRO A 318 6.06 -2.77 -38.24
N TRP A 319 7.08 -3.58 -38.00
CA TRP A 319 8.39 -3.11 -37.57
C TRP A 319 9.08 -2.35 -38.70
N GLY A 320 9.63 -1.17 -38.38
CA GLY A 320 10.52 -0.44 -39.26
C GLY A 320 11.93 -1.05 -39.27
N GLU A 321 12.82 -0.50 -40.09
CA GLU A 321 14.22 -0.94 -40.17
C GLU A 321 15.07 -0.22 -39.11
N GLY A 322 15.99 -0.95 -38.46
CA GLY A 322 16.87 -0.39 -37.43
C GLY A 322 16.17 0.19 -36.20
N GLU A 323 14.92 -0.17 -35.93
CA GLU A 323 14.21 0.17 -34.70
C GLU A 323 14.78 -0.62 -33.51
N TRP A 324 14.78 0.00 -32.34
CA TRP A 324 15.18 -0.63 -31.08
C TRP A 324 14.00 -1.40 -30.47
N LEU A 325 14.29 -2.61 -29.99
CA LEU A 325 13.37 -3.43 -29.21
C LEU A 325 13.94 -3.61 -27.81
N PHE A 326 13.37 -2.94 -26.82
CA PHE A 326 13.68 -3.17 -25.41
C PHE A 326 12.75 -4.27 -24.89
N ILE A 327 13.34 -5.41 -24.53
CA ILE A 327 12.63 -6.64 -24.16
C ILE A 327 12.76 -6.80 -22.65
N TYR A 328 11.62 -6.83 -21.97
CA TYR A 328 11.49 -7.03 -20.53
C TYR A 328 10.80 -8.36 -20.29
N VAL A 329 11.40 -9.21 -19.45
CA VAL A 329 10.79 -10.47 -19.01
C VAL A 329 10.89 -10.54 -17.49
N GLY A 330 9.78 -10.71 -16.80
CA GLY A 330 9.77 -10.72 -15.35
C GLY A 330 8.71 -11.64 -14.76
N ALA A 331 9.11 -12.42 -13.76
CA ALA A 331 8.15 -13.09 -12.89
C ALA A 331 7.52 -12.08 -11.92
N MET A 332 6.30 -12.39 -11.48
CA MET A 332 5.57 -11.59 -10.51
C MET A 332 5.23 -12.41 -9.28
N ALA A 333 5.32 -11.79 -8.10
CA ALA A 333 4.81 -12.36 -6.86
C ALA A 333 3.85 -11.36 -6.22
N GLN A 334 2.66 -11.82 -5.87
CA GLN A 334 1.65 -10.98 -5.26
C GLN A 334 1.78 -10.98 -3.74
N GLY A 335 1.45 -9.86 -3.11
CA GLY A 335 1.09 -9.85 -1.70
C GLY A 335 -0.11 -10.76 -1.39
N GLU A 336 -0.15 -11.28 -0.17
CA GLU A 336 -1.22 -12.14 0.34
C GLU A 336 -2.04 -11.45 1.44
N ALA A 337 -1.79 -10.16 1.67
CA ALA A 337 -2.44 -9.42 2.73
C ALA A 337 -3.96 -9.28 2.52
N VAL A 338 -4.70 -9.46 3.60
CA VAL A 338 -6.07 -8.95 3.73
C VAL A 338 -6.01 -7.61 4.47
N LEU A 339 -6.53 -6.56 3.85
CA LEU A 339 -6.46 -5.21 4.36
C LEU A 339 -7.44 -5.05 5.53
N PRO A 340 -6.95 -4.61 6.71
CA PRO A 340 -7.75 -4.61 7.94
C PRO A 340 -8.90 -3.60 7.94
N HIS A 341 -8.91 -2.64 7.01
CA HIS A 341 -9.91 -1.59 6.98
C HIS A 341 -11.21 -2.00 6.27
N ASN A 342 -11.17 -2.98 5.37
CA ASN A 342 -12.32 -3.36 4.54
C ASN A 342 -12.30 -4.81 4.01
N ASN A 343 -11.43 -5.69 4.53
CA ASN A 343 -11.29 -7.10 4.12
C ASN A 343 -10.89 -7.33 2.66
N SER A 344 -10.52 -6.29 1.92
CA SER A 344 -10.00 -6.44 0.56
C SER A 344 -8.61 -7.04 0.54
N GLU A 345 -8.19 -7.55 -0.61
CA GLU A 345 -6.89 -8.18 -0.80
C GLU A 345 -5.87 -7.18 -1.34
N SER A 346 -4.61 -7.35 -0.95
CA SER A 346 -3.52 -6.67 -1.62
C SER A 346 -3.24 -7.30 -2.99
N ARG A 347 -3.24 -6.48 -4.02
CA ARG A 347 -2.74 -6.79 -5.36
C ARG A 347 -1.50 -5.97 -5.70
N VAL A 348 -0.76 -5.53 -4.67
CA VAL A 348 0.60 -5.00 -4.85
C VAL A 348 1.53 -6.18 -5.12
N VAL A 349 2.27 -6.12 -6.22
CA VAL A 349 3.19 -7.18 -6.65
C VAL A 349 4.64 -6.78 -6.46
N GLY A 350 5.53 -7.73 -6.25
CA GLY A 350 6.93 -7.56 -6.61
C GLY A 350 7.16 -8.00 -8.05
N LEU A 351 8.02 -7.30 -8.76
CA LEU A 351 8.42 -7.60 -10.13
C LEU A 351 9.93 -7.54 -10.27
N ARG A 352 10.50 -8.57 -10.90
CA ARG A 352 11.90 -8.55 -11.29
C ARG A 352 12.03 -8.72 -12.78
N TRP A 353 12.25 -7.60 -13.44
CA TRP A 353 12.46 -7.51 -14.88
C TRP A 353 13.91 -7.80 -15.22
N VAL A 354 14.11 -8.72 -16.14
CA VAL A 354 15.35 -8.82 -16.92
C VAL A 354 15.14 -8.06 -18.21
N VAL A 355 16.05 -7.15 -18.53
CA VAL A 355 15.90 -6.18 -19.61
C VAL A 355 17.06 -6.31 -20.57
N GLY A 356 16.77 -6.61 -21.83
CA GLY A 356 17.73 -6.59 -22.92
C GLY A 356 17.26 -5.72 -24.08
N ALA A 357 18.13 -5.53 -25.08
CA ALA A 357 17.78 -4.85 -26.31
C ALA A 357 18.17 -5.67 -27.55
N ALA A 358 17.42 -5.47 -28.61
CA ALA A 358 17.69 -5.96 -29.95
C ALA A 358 17.37 -4.87 -30.98
N LEU A 359 17.84 -5.06 -32.20
CA LEU A 359 17.52 -4.24 -33.36
C LEU A 359 16.66 -5.02 -34.34
N THR A 360 15.71 -4.35 -34.98
CA THR A 360 15.02 -4.90 -36.15
C THR A 360 15.98 -4.95 -37.36
N PRO A 361 15.86 -5.91 -38.28
CA PRO A 361 16.74 -6.02 -39.44
C PRO A 361 16.82 -4.72 -40.26
N GLU A 362 18.01 -4.39 -40.75
CA GLU A 362 18.19 -3.44 -41.85
C GLU A 362 17.85 -4.16 -43.18
N GLY A 363 17.11 -3.50 -44.07
CA GLY A 363 16.59 -4.10 -45.31
C GLY A 363 17.62 -4.39 -46.40
#